data_AF-E9UVR3-F1
#
_entry.id   AF-E9UVR3-F1
#
_cell.length_a   1.000
_cell.length_b   1.000
_cell.length_c   1.000
_cell.angle_alpha   90.00
_cell.angle_beta   90.00
_cell.angle_gamma   90.00
#
_symmetry.space_group_name_H-M   'P 1'
#
loop_
_entity.id
_entity.type
_entity.pdbx_description
1 polymer ?
#
loop_
_entity_poly.entity_id
_entity_poly.type
_entity_poly.pdbx_seq_one_letter_code
_entity_poly.pdbx_strand_id
1 'polypeptide(L)'
;MGNMIKKSPHYTSELDGPIREVHRALRGILPPTAMTAGDDEFLAHVVDDLDWLYSLANEAIIAERGPRMTWPGTITDEEDFPSLIVMTVDMDEGTLSDPAGADCLTRWSSDNVDWKDTAPAQAALAYKRETRWDTPPDQAGVWIIAASPYGLNGGTFRGNLVGFAVFHDRDDDGEYESLAHIWTAAAWRRRGIGGRLIRAARDLMPITSVEEPITSNGQALLGSVARDLLQTE
;
A
#
# COMPACT_ATOMS: atom_id res chain seq x y z
N MET A 1 38.76 -20.96 25.38
CA MET A 1 38.50 -19.95 24.33
C MET A 1 37.60 -20.60 23.29
N GLY A 2 36.28 -20.45 23.45
CA GLY A 2 35.28 -21.05 22.56
C GLY A 2 34.62 -19.98 21.71
N ASN A 3 34.70 -20.13 20.38
CA ASN A 3 33.99 -19.29 19.42
C ASN A 3 32.48 -19.50 19.56
N MET A 4 31.78 -18.49 20.10
CA MET A 4 30.33 -18.36 19.92
C MET A 4 30.06 -17.88 18.51
N ILE A 5 29.69 -18.81 17.63
CA ILE A 5 28.99 -18.48 16.39
C ILE A 5 27.62 -17.93 16.81
N LYS A 6 27.46 -16.60 16.77
CA LYS A 6 26.14 -15.97 16.86
C LYS A 6 25.32 -16.49 15.68
N LYS A 7 24.30 -17.30 15.97
CA LYS A 7 23.32 -17.75 14.99
C LYS A 7 22.58 -16.52 14.47
N SER A 8 22.86 -16.10 13.24
CA SER A 8 22.02 -15.18 12.50
C SER A 8 20.61 -15.80 12.39
N PRO A 9 19.53 -15.07 12.71
CA PRO A 9 18.19 -15.56 12.44
C PRO A 9 18.03 -15.60 10.92
N HIS A 10 18.04 -16.79 10.35
CA HIS A 10 17.50 -17.01 9.02
C HIS A 10 16.02 -16.63 9.09
N TYR A 11 15.68 -15.43 8.63
CA TYR A 11 14.31 -15.03 8.33
C TYR A 11 13.82 -15.88 7.16
N THR A 12 13.43 -17.13 7.44
CA THR A 12 12.41 -17.78 6.63
C THR A 12 11.12 -17.06 6.95
N SER A 13 10.60 -16.32 5.98
CA SER A 13 9.35 -15.59 6.08
C SER A 13 8.26 -16.52 6.64
N GLU A 14 7.37 -16.02 7.51
CA GLU A 14 6.20 -16.79 7.98
C GLU A 14 5.34 -17.33 6.81
N LEU A 15 5.53 -16.79 5.60
CA LEU A 15 4.90 -17.23 4.34
C LEU A 15 5.65 -18.38 3.64
N ASP A 16 6.93 -18.64 3.95
CA ASP A 16 7.71 -19.71 3.31
C ASP A 16 7.20 -21.11 3.68
N GLY A 17 6.56 -21.24 4.84
CA GLY A 17 5.87 -22.47 5.27
C GLY A 17 4.63 -22.73 4.41
N PRO A 18 3.65 -21.80 4.42
CA PRO A 18 2.45 -21.88 3.58
C PRO A 18 2.74 -22.08 2.09
N ILE A 19 3.72 -21.36 1.52
CA ILE A 19 4.10 -21.52 0.10
C ILE A 19 4.67 -22.92 -0.18
N ARG A 20 5.50 -23.46 0.73
CA ARG A 20 6.02 -24.83 0.62
C ARG A 20 4.92 -25.87 0.79
N GLU A 21 3.91 -25.61 1.62
CA GLU A 21 2.75 -26.50 1.78
C GLU A 21 1.85 -26.49 0.55
N VAL A 22 1.59 -25.32 -0.04
CA VAL A 22 0.85 -25.21 -1.32
C VAL A 22 1.59 -25.97 -2.42
N HIS A 23 2.91 -25.78 -2.54
CA HIS A 23 3.72 -26.51 -3.52
C HIS A 23 3.76 -28.03 -3.27
N ARG A 24 3.74 -28.47 -2.00
CA ARG A 24 3.64 -29.90 -1.64
C ARG A 24 2.25 -30.46 -1.91
N ALA A 25 1.20 -29.71 -1.64
CA ALA A 25 -0.18 -30.09 -1.92
C ALA A 25 -0.41 -30.25 -3.43
N LEU A 26 0.11 -29.33 -4.24
CA LEU A 26 0.07 -29.41 -5.71
C LEU A 26 0.76 -30.68 -6.22
N ARG A 27 1.91 -31.06 -5.67
CA ARG A 27 2.55 -32.36 -5.99
C ARG A 27 1.75 -33.58 -5.55
N GLY A 28 0.93 -33.47 -4.51
CA GLY A 28 0.12 -34.57 -3.98
C GLY A 28 -1.21 -34.77 -4.74
N ILE A 29 -1.68 -33.74 -5.43
CA ILE A 29 -2.91 -33.78 -6.25
C ILE A 29 -2.61 -34.38 -7.64
N LEU A 30 -1.38 -34.28 -8.11
CA LEU A 30 -0.98 -34.81 -9.42
C LEU A 30 -0.75 -36.33 -9.36
N PRO A 31 -1.39 -37.14 -10.22
CA PRO A 31 -1.12 -38.56 -10.31
C PRO A 31 0.36 -38.81 -10.68
N PRO A 32 0.98 -39.92 -10.22
CA PRO A 32 2.40 -40.24 -10.48
C PRO A 32 2.78 -40.28 -11.97
N THR A 33 1.81 -40.35 -12.87
CA THR A 33 1.94 -40.41 -14.33
C THR A 33 1.69 -39.09 -15.04
N ALA A 34 1.34 -38.00 -14.34
CA ALA A 34 1.03 -36.70 -14.95
C ALA A 34 2.23 -35.99 -15.60
N MET A 35 3.43 -36.57 -15.53
CA MET A 35 4.63 -36.10 -16.23
C MET A 35 4.94 -36.86 -17.53
N THR A 36 3.95 -37.46 -18.20
CA THR A 36 4.10 -37.71 -19.64
C THR A 36 3.80 -36.42 -20.38
N ALA A 37 4.85 -35.75 -20.84
CA ALA A 37 4.75 -34.63 -21.79
C ALA A 37 3.80 -35.03 -22.93
N GLY A 38 2.64 -34.37 -23.01
CA GLY A 38 1.57 -34.77 -23.92
C GLY A 38 0.37 -33.82 -23.91
N ASP A 39 -0.01 -33.27 -22.75
CA ASP A 39 -1.15 -32.36 -22.64
C ASP A 39 -0.70 -30.95 -22.22
N ASP A 40 -0.06 -30.24 -23.16
CA ASP A 40 0.32 -28.83 -23.01
C ASP A 40 -0.89 -27.94 -22.67
N GLU A 41 -2.10 -28.33 -23.11
CA GLU A 41 -3.37 -27.65 -22.80
C GLU A 41 -3.75 -27.76 -21.32
N PHE A 42 -3.52 -28.92 -20.68
CA PHE A 42 -3.77 -29.09 -19.24
C PHE A 42 -2.77 -28.29 -18.40
N LEU A 43 -1.51 -28.24 -18.83
CA LEU A 43 -0.49 -27.43 -18.14
C LEU A 43 -0.84 -25.94 -18.18
N ALA A 44 -1.36 -25.44 -19.31
CA ALA A 44 -1.80 -24.05 -19.44
C ALA A 44 -2.91 -23.71 -18.43
N HIS A 45 -3.94 -24.56 -18.32
CA HIS A 45 -5.01 -24.36 -17.33
C HIS A 45 -4.50 -24.38 -15.88
N VAL A 46 -3.56 -25.26 -15.55
CA VAL A 46 -2.95 -25.30 -14.21
C VAL A 46 -2.14 -24.03 -13.93
N VAL A 47 -1.42 -23.50 -14.91
CA VAL A 47 -0.70 -22.23 -14.78
C VAL A 47 -1.67 -21.07 -14.59
N ASP A 48 -2.74 -20.98 -15.39
CA ASP A 48 -3.76 -19.95 -15.27
C ASP A 48 -4.44 -19.95 -13.89
N ASP A 49 -4.79 -21.15 -13.38
CA ASP A 49 -5.40 -21.31 -12.06
C ASP A 49 -4.43 -20.89 -10.93
N LEU A 50 -3.14 -21.21 -11.07
CA LEU A 50 -2.11 -20.80 -10.10
C LEU A 50 -1.87 -19.30 -10.12
N ASP A 51 -1.82 -18.69 -11.29
CA ASP A 51 -1.67 -17.24 -11.44
C ASP A 51 -2.89 -16.51 -10.85
N TRP A 52 -4.10 -17.02 -11.11
CA TRP A 52 -5.32 -16.49 -10.50
C TRP A 52 -5.31 -16.60 -8.97
N LEU A 53 -4.94 -17.77 -8.42
CA LEU A 53 -4.83 -17.95 -6.96
C LEU A 53 -3.76 -17.04 -6.35
N TYR A 54 -2.64 -16.86 -7.04
CA TYR A 54 -1.59 -15.93 -6.62
C TYR A 54 -2.10 -14.49 -6.60
N SER A 55 -2.80 -14.05 -7.65
CA SER A 55 -3.42 -12.73 -7.72
C SER A 55 -4.40 -12.51 -6.56
N LEU A 56 -5.30 -13.46 -6.30
CA LEU A 56 -6.24 -13.38 -5.18
C LEU A 56 -5.53 -13.32 -3.82
N ALA A 57 -4.50 -14.15 -3.63
CA ALA A 57 -3.72 -14.15 -2.39
C ALA A 57 -2.99 -12.80 -2.20
N ASN A 58 -2.40 -12.27 -3.27
CA ASN A 58 -1.71 -10.99 -3.23
C ASN A 58 -2.68 -9.85 -2.90
N GLU A 59 -3.85 -9.82 -3.54
CA GLU A 59 -4.89 -8.83 -3.28
C GLU A 59 -5.42 -8.89 -1.84
N ALA A 60 -5.62 -10.09 -1.29
CA ALA A 60 -6.00 -10.27 0.09
C ALA A 60 -4.91 -9.76 1.05
N ILE A 61 -3.63 -10.02 0.75
CA ILE A 61 -2.50 -9.51 1.53
C ILE A 61 -2.44 -7.97 1.46
N ILE A 62 -2.66 -7.38 0.29
CA ILE A 62 -2.69 -5.92 0.10
C ILE A 62 -3.81 -5.29 0.93
N ALA A 63 -5.02 -5.84 0.88
CA ALA A 63 -6.13 -5.34 1.68
C ALA A 63 -5.88 -5.46 3.20
N GLU A 64 -5.27 -6.56 3.62
CA GLU A 64 -5.01 -6.84 5.04
C GLU A 64 -3.85 -6.00 5.59
N ARG A 65 -2.70 -5.98 4.90
CA ARG A 65 -1.43 -5.46 5.42
C ARG A 65 -0.92 -4.21 4.70
N GLY A 66 -1.48 -3.90 3.54
CA GLY A 66 -0.95 -2.89 2.64
C GLY A 66 -0.02 -3.48 1.58
N PRO A 67 0.05 -2.88 0.38
CA PRO A 67 1.01 -3.28 -0.64
C PRO A 67 2.44 -2.98 -0.21
N ARG A 68 3.38 -3.80 -0.68
CA ARG A 68 4.80 -3.60 -0.41
C ARG A 68 5.31 -2.41 -1.21
N MET A 69 6.15 -1.61 -0.57
CA MET A 69 6.83 -0.48 -1.22
C MET A 69 8.25 -0.34 -0.71
N THR A 70 9.06 0.33 -1.52
CA THR A 70 10.41 0.75 -1.16
C THR A 70 10.56 2.23 -1.40
N TRP A 71 11.28 2.91 -0.53
CA TRP A 71 11.54 4.35 -0.64
C TRP A 71 12.92 4.67 -0.06
N PRO A 72 13.63 5.69 -0.58
CA PRO A 72 14.84 6.23 0.04
C PRO A 72 14.62 6.59 1.52
N GLY A 73 15.65 6.32 2.30
CA GLY A 73 15.73 6.66 3.71
C GLY A 73 16.98 7.47 4.00
N THR A 74 16.83 8.50 4.82
CA THR A 74 17.95 9.30 5.34
C THR A 74 18.53 8.72 6.63
N ILE A 75 17.80 7.79 7.27
CA ILE A 75 18.22 7.10 8.48
C ILE A 75 19.06 5.88 8.08
N THR A 76 20.25 5.76 8.68
CA THR A 76 21.20 4.67 8.40
C THR A 76 21.24 3.60 9.48
N ASP A 77 20.54 3.80 10.61
CA ASP A 77 20.52 2.88 11.74
C ASP A 77 19.18 2.14 11.85
N GLU A 78 19.24 0.83 12.10
CA GLU A 78 18.07 -0.03 12.28
C GLU A 78 17.35 0.17 13.61
N GLU A 79 18.03 0.65 14.66
CA GLU A 79 17.43 0.84 15.98
C GLU A 79 16.52 2.08 16.08
N ASP A 80 16.69 3.06 15.18
CA ASP A 80 15.94 4.32 15.15
C ASP A 80 14.75 4.31 14.16
N PHE A 81 14.32 3.14 13.71
CA PHE A 81 13.22 3.03 12.76
C PHE A 81 11.91 3.61 13.31
N PRO A 82 11.33 4.64 12.68
CA PRO A 82 10.01 5.09 13.05
C PRO A 82 8.99 3.99 12.74
N SER A 83 8.12 3.67 13.70
CA SER A 83 7.05 2.67 13.54
C SER A 83 6.07 2.98 12.39
N LEU A 84 6.00 4.25 11.98
CA LEU A 84 5.18 4.76 10.90
C LEU A 84 5.84 6.00 10.30
N ILE A 85 5.88 6.07 8.97
CA ILE A 85 6.33 7.24 8.19
C ILE A 85 5.14 7.78 7.42
N VAL A 86 4.97 9.10 7.37
CA VAL A 86 3.98 9.77 6.53
C VAL A 86 4.72 10.53 5.43
N MET A 87 4.29 10.37 4.19
CA MET A 87 4.86 10.97 2.99
C MET A 87 3.77 11.65 2.19
N THR A 88 4.14 12.67 1.41
CA THR A 88 3.26 13.38 0.49
C THR A 88 3.73 13.12 -0.93
N VAL A 89 2.78 12.90 -1.84
CA VAL A 89 3.01 12.73 -3.27
C VAL A 89 2.02 13.60 -4.02
N ASP A 90 2.53 14.55 -4.77
CA ASP A 90 1.72 15.29 -5.73
C ASP A 90 1.66 14.49 -7.04
N MET A 91 0.46 14.10 -7.45
CA MET A 91 0.24 13.32 -8.67
C MET A 91 -0.14 14.20 -9.87
N ASP A 92 -0.55 15.46 -9.66
CA ASP A 92 -1.06 16.34 -10.72
C ASP A 92 0.06 17.15 -11.38
N GLU A 93 1.00 17.71 -10.61
CA GLU A 93 2.00 18.63 -11.17
C GLU A 93 3.30 17.96 -11.61
N GLY A 94 3.52 16.69 -11.27
CA GLY A 94 4.81 16.01 -11.50
C GLY A 94 6.01 16.66 -10.78
N THR A 95 5.80 17.79 -10.11
CA THR A 95 6.77 18.57 -9.35
C THR A 95 6.04 19.45 -8.36
N LEU A 96 5.98 19.07 -7.09
CA LEU A 96 5.95 20.06 -6.00
C LEU A 96 6.68 19.53 -4.75
N SER A 97 7.81 20.20 -4.51
CA SER A 97 8.51 20.40 -3.23
C SER A 97 8.55 19.25 -2.22
N ASP A 98 9.72 18.60 -2.16
CA ASP A 98 10.20 17.78 -1.04
C ASP A 98 9.90 18.38 0.35
N PRO A 99 9.16 17.66 1.21
CA PRO A 99 9.78 16.99 2.34
C PRO A 99 10.48 15.73 1.81
N ALA A 100 11.75 15.50 2.18
CA ALA A 100 12.56 14.36 1.74
C ALA A 100 11.72 13.07 1.62
N GLY A 101 11.27 12.72 0.41
CA GLY A 101 10.16 11.77 0.29
C GLY A 101 9.34 11.84 -1.00
N ALA A 102 9.22 13.00 -1.65
CA ALA A 102 8.35 13.15 -2.84
C ALA A 102 8.98 12.54 -4.10
N ASP A 103 10.30 12.73 -4.27
CA ASP A 103 11.10 12.10 -5.35
C ASP A 103 11.20 10.57 -5.25
N CYS A 104 10.72 9.99 -4.16
CA CYS A 104 10.92 8.59 -3.78
C CYS A 104 9.90 7.64 -4.39
N LEU A 105 8.72 8.17 -4.69
CA LEU A 105 7.60 7.46 -5.30
C LEU A 105 7.55 7.81 -6.80
N THR A 106 8.07 8.96 -7.23
CA THR A 106 8.27 9.30 -8.65
C THR A 106 9.51 8.64 -9.29
N ARG A 107 10.52 8.20 -8.51
CA ARG A 107 11.59 7.28 -8.99
C ARG A 107 11.10 5.84 -9.23
N TRP A 108 9.79 5.63 -9.29
CA TRP A 108 9.20 4.50 -10.02
C TRP A 108 9.41 4.63 -11.54
N SER A 109 9.84 5.79 -12.04
CA SER A 109 10.31 6.04 -13.42
C SER A 109 11.71 5.47 -13.74
N SER A 110 11.88 4.15 -13.65
CA SER A 110 12.47 3.54 -14.85
C SER A 110 11.34 3.58 -15.89
N ASP A 111 11.63 3.86 -17.17
CA ASP A 111 10.64 3.98 -18.25
C ASP A 111 9.71 2.74 -18.42
N ASN A 112 9.82 1.72 -17.57
CA ASN A 112 9.18 0.41 -17.64
C ASN A 112 8.22 0.08 -16.47
N VAL A 113 7.98 0.95 -15.49
CA VAL A 113 7.01 0.65 -14.40
C VAL A 113 5.64 1.23 -14.73
N ASP A 114 4.68 0.35 -14.97
CA ASP A 114 3.28 0.71 -15.16
C ASP A 114 2.68 1.15 -13.81
N TRP A 115 1.92 2.25 -13.80
CA TRP A 115 1.22 2.76 -12.61
C TRP A 115 0.45 1.67 -11.87
N LYS A 116 -0.20 0.76 -12.61
CA LYS A 116 -1.01 -0.32 -12.02
C LYS A 116 -0.21 -1.23 -11.09
N ASP A 117 1.11 -1.29 -11.27
CA ASP A 117 2.02 -2.14 -10.50
C ASP A 117 2.62 -1.41 -9.29
N THR A 118 2.28 -0.13 -9.10
CA THR A 118 2.74 0.69 -7.97
C THR A 118 1.94 0.40 -6.70
N ALA A 119 2.56 0.64 -5.54
CA ALA A 119 1.90 0.45 -4.25
C ALA A 119 0.65 1.33 -4.06
N PRO A 120 0.62 2.62 -4.45
CA PRO A 120 -0.60 3.42 -4.39
C PRO A 120 -1.71 2.86 -5.26
N ALA A 121 -1.43 2.45 -6.52
CA ALA A 121 -2.44 1.84 -7.38
C ALA A 121 -2.99 0.53 -6.79
N GLN A 122 -2.13 -0.32 -6.24
CA GLN A 122 -2.54 -1.54 -5.54
C GLN A 122 -3.40 -1.24 -4.31
N ALA A 123 -3.06 -0.22 -3.52
CA ALA A 123 -3.86 0.22 -2.39
C ALA A 123 -5.21 0.80 -2.83
N ALA A 124 -5.23 1.57 -3.91
CA ALA A 124 -6.43 2.13 -4.54
C ALA A 124 -7.38 1.02 -5.00
N LEU A 125 -6.84 -0.05 -5.59
CA LEU A 125 -7.60 -1.24 -5.97
C LEU A 125 -8.16 -1.99 -4.76
N ALA A 126 -7.40 -2.12 -3.68
CA ALA A 126 -7.89 -2.70 -2.43
C ALA A 126 -9.03 -1.86 -1.85
N TYR A 127 -8.85 -0.54 -1.76
CA TYR A 127 -9.88 0.42 -1.36
C TYR A 127 -11.15 0.26 -2.19
N LYS A 128 -11.03 0.32 -3.54
CA LYS A 128 -12.14 0.17 -4.48
C LYS A 128 -12.97 -1.08 -4.18
N ARG A 129 -12.32 -2.22 -3.97
CA ARG A 129 -13.00 -3.49 -3.72
C ARG A 129 -13.73 -3.52 -2.39
N GLU A 130 -13.12 -2.95 -1.36
CA GLU A 130 -13.73 -2.85 -0.03
C GLU A 130 -14.94 -1.91 -0.02
N THR A 131 -14.85 -0.78 -0.74
CA THR A 131 -15.93 0.21 -0.83
C THR A 131 -16.95 -0.10 -1.91
N ARG A 132 -16.64 -1.06 -2.80
CA ARG A 132 -17.43 -1.42 -3.99
C ARG A 132 -17.64 -0.25 -4.96
N TRP A 133 -16.63 0.62 -5.06
CA TRP A 133 -16.63 1.70 -6.04
C TRP A 133 -16.35 1.16 -7.44
N ASP A 134 -16.85 1.87 -8.46
CA ASP A 134 -16.70 1.46 -9.86
C ASP A 134 -15.25 1.66 -10.35
N THR A 135 -14.57 2.69 -9.85
CA THR A 135 -13.19 3.04 -10.19
C THR A 135 -12.34 3.22 -8.91
N PRO A 136 -11.06 2.79 -8.94
CA PRO A 136 -10.13 3.19 -7.89
C PRO A 136 -9.72 4.66 -8.09
N PRO A 137 -9.24 5.34 -7.03
CA PRO A 137 -8.49 6.58 -7.19
C PRO A 137 -7.35 6.39 -8.20
N ASP A 138 -7.19 7.36 -9.11
CA ASP A 138 -6.18 7.36 -10.18
C ASP A 138 -5.00 8.27 -9.83
N GLN A 139 -4.26 8.73 -10.84
CA GLN A 139 -3.09 9.60 -10.66
C GLN A 139 -3.49 11.08 -10.55
N ALA A 140 -4.63 11.36 -9.92
CA ALA A 140 -5.07 12.73 -9.65
C ALA A 140 -4.85 13.09 -8.18
N GLY A 141 -4.67 14.38 -7.93
CA GLY A 141 -4.63 14.98 -6.62
C GLY A 141 -3.31 14.82 -5.86
N VAL A 142 -3.32 15.33 -4.63
CA VAL A 142 -2.25 15.09 -3.66
C VAL A 142 -2.58 13.89 -2.81
N TRP A 143 -1.66 12.93 -2.78
CA TRP A 143 -1.72 11.74 -1.96
C TRP A 143 -0.86 11.91 -0.70
N ILE A 144 -1.49 11.75 0.46
CA ILE A 144 -0.79 11.59 1.74
C ILE A 144 -0.77 10.10 2.07
N ILE A 145 0.42 9.52 2.18
CA ILE A 145 0.64 8.09 2.33
C ILE A 145 1.27 7.79 3.69
N ALA A 146 0.73 6.80 4.39
CA ALA A 146 1.33 6.24 5.60
C ALA A 146 2.00 4.89 5.28
N ALA A 147 3.29 4.76 5.60
CA ALA A 147 4.07 3.56 5.39
C ALA A 147 4.60 3.00 6.72
N SER A 148 4.56 1.68 6.87
CA SER A 148 5.19 0.98 7.99
C SER A 148 6.45 0.27 7.50
N PRO A 149 7.65 0.70 7.92
CA PRO A 149 8.89 0.06 7.52
C PRO A 149 9.13 -1.25 8.27
N TYR A 150 9.78 -2.21 7.60
CA TYR A 150 10.24 -3.47 8.19
C TYR A 150 11.71 -3.80 7.85
N GLY A 151 12.39 -2.96 7.06
CA GLY A 151 13.81 -3.13 6.78
C GLY A 151 14.42 -1.96 6.03
N LEU A 152 15.75 -1.92 6.00
CA LEU A 152 16.56 -0.94 5.28
C LEU A 152 17.63 -1.71 4.51
N ASN A 153 17.88 -1.31 3.27
CA ASN A 153 18.96 -1.85 2.47
C ASN A 153 19.67 -0.71 1.74
N GLY A 154 20.90 -0.40 2.14
CA GLY A 154 21.72 0.61 1.46
C GLY A 154 21.05 1.98 1.33
N GLY A 155 20.40 2.46 2.39
CA GLY A 155 19.67 3.74 2.35
C GLY A 155 18.30 3.67 1.69
N THR A 156 17.77 2.48 1.40
CA THR A 156 16.40 2.27 0.89
C THR A 156 15.57 1.50 1.90
N PHE A 157 14.54 2.14 2.44
CA PHE A 157 13.53 1.48 3.26
C PHE A 157 12.70 0.48 2.45
N ARG A 158 12.28 -0.56 3.15
CA ARG A 158 11.30 -1.55 2.70
C ARG A 158 10.18 -1.58 3.72
N GLY A 159 8.94 -1.58 3.24
CA GLY A 159 7.78 -1.51 4.09
C GLY A 159 6.49 -1.83 3.37
N ASN A 160 5.38 -1.56 4.04
CA ASN A 160 4.05 -1.63 3.46
C ASN A 160 3.40 -0.24 3.49
N LEU A 161 2.65 0.09 2.44
CA LEU A 161 1.73 1.22 2.42
C LEU A 161 0.50 0.83 3.25
N VAL A 162 0.38 1.36 4.47
CA VAL A 162 -0.65 0.92 5.43
C VAL A 162 -1.90 1.81 5.43
N GLY A 163 -1.82 2.98 4.79
CA GLY A 163 -2.97 3.83 4.53
C GLY A 163 -2.63 4.97 3.58
N PHE A 164 -3.66 5.58 3.01
CA PHE A 164 -3.54 6.77 2.19
C PHE A 164 -4.74 7.69 2.39
N ALA A 165 -4.55 8.96 2.06
CA ALA A 165 -5.62 9.93 1.84
C ALA A 165 -5.34 10.68 0.53
N VAL A 166 -6.38 10.94 -0.26
CA VAL A 166 -6.29 11.67 -1.54
C VAL A 166 -7.08 12.96 -1.41
N PHE A 167 -6.48 14.04 -1.88
CA PHE A 167 -7.04 15.38 -1.84
C PHE A 167 -7.11 15.96 -3.24
N HIS A 168 -8.23 16.60 -3.57
CA HIS A 168 -8.44 17.25 -4.86
C HIS A 168 -8.59 18.75 -4.68
N ASP A 169 -8.08 19.48 -5.66
CA ASP A 169 -8.54 20.81 -6.02
C ASP A 169 -9.85 20.63 -6.83
N ARG A 170 -10.94 21.23 -6.37
CA ARG A 170 -12.29 21.04 -6.94
C ARG A 170 -12.80 22.27 -7.67
N ASP A 171 -12.26 23.44 -7.39
CA ASP A 171 -12.59 24.69 -8.06
C ASP A 171 -11.51 25.15 -9.05
N ASP A 172 -10.48 24.32 -9.24
CA ASP A 172 -9.36 24.50 -10.17
C ASP A 172 -8.57 25.79 -9.87
N ASP A 173 -8.49 26.18 -8.60
CA ASP A 173 -7.81 27.40 -8.14
C ASP A 173 -6.33 27.18 -7.75
N GLY A 174 -5.89 25.92 -7.73
CA GLY A 174 -4.57 25.45 -7.35
C GLY A 174 -4.44 25.04 -5.89
N GLU A 175 -5.50 25.15 -5.08
CA GLU A 175 -5.51 24.73 -3.67
C GLU A 175 -6.22 23.38 -3.47
N TYR A 176 -5.49 22.40 -2.94
CA TYR A 176 -6.05 21.10 -2.57
C TYR A 176 -6.85 21.21 -1.26
N GLU A 177 -8.15 21.40 -1.37
CA GLU A 177 -9.03 21.70 -0.23
C GLU A 177 -10.00 20.56 0.14
N SER A 178 -10.20 19.61 -0.76
CA SER A 178 -11.24 18.58 -0.63
C SER A 178 -10.65 17.21 -0.30
N LEU A 179 -11.01 16.61 0.85
CA LEU A 179 -10.69 15.21 1.14
C LEU A 179 -11.58 14.28 0.31
N ALA A 180 -11.00 13.62 -0.68
CA ALA A 180 -11.72 12.75 -1.62
C ALA A 180 -11.77 11.29 -1.15
N HIS A 181 -10.62 10.74 -0.80
CA HIS A 181 -10.49 9.33 -0.44
C HIS A 181 -9.66 9.17 0.81
N ILE A 182 -10.01 8.19 1.64
CA ILE A 182 -9.18 7.79 2.76
C ILE A 182 -9.32 6.30 2.99
N TRP A 183 -8.18 5.63 3.19
CA TRP A 183 -8.12 4.19 3.37
C TRP A 183 -7.04 3.80 4.36
N THR A 184 -7.26 2.66 5.01
CA THR A 184 -6.29 2.03 5.90
C THR A 184 -6.44 0.52 5.78
N ALA A 185 -5.31 -0.17 5.57
CA ALA A 185 -5.22 -1.62 5.53
C ALA A 185 -5.83 -2.23 6.80
N ALA A 186 -6.50 -3.37 6.67
CA ALA A 186 -7.36 -3.90 7.73
C ALA A 186 -6.64 -4.11 9.06
N ALA A 187 -5.43 -4.68 9.04
CA ALA A 187 -4.60 -4.92 10.23
C ALA A 187 -4.18 -3.62 10.96
N TRP A 188 -4.25 -2.48 10.28
CA TRP A 188 -3.82 -1.16 10.75
C TRP A 188 -4.98 -0.25 11.16
N ARG A 189 -6.22 -0.68 10.96
CA ARG A 189 -7.40 0.06 11.39
C ARG A 189 -7.43 0.24 12.90
N ARG A 190 -8.05 1.34 13.35
CA ARG A 190 -8.17 1.71 14.77
C ARG A 190 -6.83 1.94 15.49
N ARG A 191 -5.72 2.07 14.75
CA ARG A 191 -4.40 2.48 15.28
C ARG A 191 -4.11 3.97 15.08
N GLY A 192 -5.13 4.75 14.72
CA GLY A 192 -5.02 6.20 14.50
C GLY A 192 -4.39 6.60 13.16
N ILE A 193 -4.19 5.68 12.21
CA ILE A 193 -3.58 5.98 10.90
C ILE A 193 -4.37 7.04 10.14
N GLY A 194 -5.68 6.86 9.94
CA GLY A 194 -6.52 7.86 9.27
C GLY A 194 -6.45 9.25 9.91
N GLY A 195 -6.42 9.30 11.24
CA GLY A 195 -6.27 10.57 11.96
C GLY A 195 -4.89 11.22 11.80
N ARG A 196 -3.83 10.44 11.59
CA ARG A 196 -2.50 10.97 11.28
C ARG A 196 -2.44 11.51 9.86
N LEU A 197 -3.04 10.81 8.90
CA LEU A 197 -3.13 11.25 7.50
C LEU A 197 -3.84 12.61 7.39
N ILE A 198 -5.00 12.76 8.02
CA ILE A 198 -5.77 14.02 8.01
C ILE A 198 -4.97 15.17 8.65
N ARG A 199 -4.28 14.92 9.77
CA ARG A 199 -3.45 15.96 10.42
C ARG A 199 -2.27 16.35 9.54
N ALA A 200 -1.56 15.39 8.98
CA ALA A 200 -0.45 15.65 8.07
C ALA A 200 -0.90 16.44 6.84
N ALA A 201 -2.08 16.16 6.30
CA ALA A 201 -2.67 16.95 5.23
C ALA A 201 -2.95 18.40 5.66
N ARG A 202 -3.57 18.59 6.83
CA ARG A 202 -3.87 19.93 7.38
C ARG A 202 -2.63 20.77 7.70
N ASP A 203 -1.50 20.12 7.96
CA ASP A 203 -0.22 20.82 8.15
C ASP A 203 0.34 21.34 6.81
N LEU A 204 -0.15 20.84 5.67
CA LEU A 204 0.34 21.16 4.32
C LEU A 204 -0.63 21.99 3.49
N MET A 205 -1.93 21.79 3.64
CA MET A 205 -2.97 22.34 2.77
C MET A 205 -4.25 22.67 3.54
N PRO A 206 -5.01 23.69 3.10
CA PRO A 206 -6.21 24.16 3.78
C PRO A 206 -7.40 23.23 3.50
N ILE A 207 -7.42 22.05 4.14
CA ILE A 207 -8.55 21.12 3.97
C ILE A 207 -9.82 21.71 4.60
N THR A 208 -10.77 22.10 3.76
CA THR A 208 -12.04 22.74 4.16
C THR A 208 -13.25 21.83 3.95
N SER A 209 -13.17 20.85 3.05
CA SER A 209 -14.32 20.04 2.66
C SER A 209 -14.00 18.54 2.54
N VAL A 210 -15.06 17.73 2.41
CA VAL A 210 -14.98 16.28 2.20
C VAL A 210 -15.93 15.92 1.07
N GLU A 211 -15.46 15.10 0.15
CA GLU A 211 -16.29 14.64 -0.95
C GLU A 211 -17.32 13.61 -0.51
N GLU A 212 -18.54 13.78 -1.01
CA GLU A 212 -19.64 12.84 -0.77
C GLU A 212 -19.64 11.70 -1.79
N PRO A 213 -20.13 10.49 -1.43
CA PRO A 213 -20.76 10.14 -0.15
C PRO A 213 -19.77 9.71 0.94
N ILE A 214 -20.00 10.17 2.18
CA ILE A 214 -19.19 9.79 3.34
C ILE A 214 -19.67 8.45 3.92
N THR A 215 -18.80 7.45 3.96
CA THR A 215 -19.10 6.15 4.60
C THR A 215 -19.28 6.30 6.13
N SER A 216 -19.97 5.36 6.78
CA SER A 216 -20.13 5.39 8.25
C SER A 216 -18.79 5.38 9.01
N ASN A 217 -17.78 4.68 8.48
CA ASN A 217 -16.42 4.71 9.03
C ASN A 217 -15.76 6.08 8.83
N GLY A 218 -15.97 6.71 7.67
CA GLY A 218 -15.52 8.07 7.38
C GLY A 218 -16.15 9.09 8.34
N GLN A 219 -17.46 9.03 8.56
CA GLN A 219 -18.16 9.88 9.53
C GLN A 219 -17.61 9.71 10.95
N ALA A 220 -17.39 8.48 11.39
CA ALA A 220 -16.82 8.19 12.70
C ALA A 220 -15.39 8.73 12.83
N LEU A 221 -14.56 8.59 11.79
CA LEU A 221 -13.22 9.15 11.74
C LEU A 221 -13.27 10.68 11.84
N LEU A 222 -13.97 11.34 10.93
CA LEU A 222 -14.05 12.80 10.86
C LEU A 222 -14.62 13.39 12.15
N GLY A 223 -15.68 12.79 12.72
CA GLY A 223 -16.24 13.21 14.00
C GLY A 223 -15.23 13.17 15.17
N SER A 224 -14.18 12.36 15.06
CA SER A 224 -13.13 12.24 16.09
C SER A 224 -11.92 13.15 15.86
N VAL A 225 -11.56 13.49 14.62
CA VAL A 225 -10.31 14.20 14.31
C VAL A 225 -10.46 15.48 13.49
N ALA A 226 -11.60 15.70 12.84
CA ALA A 226 -11.85 16.81 11.92
C ALA A 226 -13.36 17.07 11.82
N ARG A 227 -13.99 17.36 12.98
CA ARG A 227 -15.45 17.51 13.09
C ARG A 227 -15.98 18.71 12.33
N ASP A 228 -15.14 19.71 12.12
CA ASP A 228 -15.39 20.87 11.28
C ASP A 228 -15.68 20.48 9.82
N LEU A 229 -15.04 19.43 9.28
CA LEU A 229 -15.31 18.94 7.93
C LEU A 229 -16.66 18.23 7.74
N LEU A 230 -17.38 17.94 8.84
CA LEU A 230 -18.73 17.37 8.78
C LEU A 230 -19.83 18.43 8.81
N GLN A 231 -19.46 19.70 8.97
CA GLN A 231 -20.38 20.82 9.05
C GLN A 231 -20.30 21.57 7.72
N THR A 232 -21.03 21.06 6.72
CA THR A 232 -21.36 21.85 5.53
C THR A 232 -22.38 22.90 5.96
N GLU A 233 -22.03 24.19 5.80
CA GLU A 233 -23.02 25.28 5.82
C GLU A 233 -23.97 25.20 4.62
#